data_AF-A0A9N7RC28-F1
#
_entry.id   AF-A0A9N7RC28-F1
#
_cell.length_a   1.000
_cell.length_b   1.000
_cell.length_c   1.000
_cell.angle_alpha   90.00
_cell.angle_beta   90.00
_cell.angle_gamma   90.00
#
_symmetry.space_group_name_H-M   'P 1'
#
loop_
_entity.id
_entity.type
_entity.pdbx_description
1 polymer ?
#
loop_
_entity_poly.entity_id
_entity_poly.type
_entity_poly.pdbx_seq_one_letter_code
_entity_poly.pdbx_strand_id
1 'polypeptide(L)'
;MHDRGDYKSGWQLEKEWEEKEKARLRKMAMGMKDDGDDGDEKGTSDDDEDALPFACFICREPFVDPVVTRCKHYFCEHCALKHHARNKKCFVCDQPTNGIFNTAFEIQKKMAAEKK
;
A
#
# COMPACT_ATOMS: atom_id res chain seq x y z
N MET A 1 52.56 -12.24 -27.35
CA MET A 1 51.72 -11.02 -27.23
C MET A 1 50.57 -11.38 -26.32
N HIS A 2 50.45 -10.75 -25.15
CA HIS A 2 49.31 -10.97 -24.27
C HIS A 2 48.42 -9.73 -24.35
N ASP A 3 47.29 -9.90 -25.02
CA ASP A 3 46.17 -8.96 -25.06
C ASP A 3 45.80 -8.56 -23.63
N ARG A 4 46.18 -7.35 -23.24
CA ARG A 4 45.69 -6.70 -22.02
C ARG A 4 44.40 -5.98 -22.39
N GLY A 5 43.36 -6.78 -22.64
CA GLY A 5 42.02 -6.29 -22.97
C GLY A 5 41.64 -5.15 -22.03
N ASP A 6 41.32 -4.01 -22.62
CA ASP A 6 40.98 -2.75 -21.98
C ASP A 6 39.72 -2.95 -21.11
N TYR A 7 39.95 -3.26 -19.84
CA TYR A 7 38.87 -3.45 -18.87
C TYR A 7 38.42 -2.06 -18.43
N LYS A 8 37.16 -1.72 -18.75
CA LYS A 8 36.55 -0.47 -18.29
C LYS A 8 36.80 -0.29 -16.79
N SER A 9 37.45 0.81 -16.43
CA SER A 9 37.75 1.10 -15.02
C SER A 9 36.44 1.32 -14.25
N GLY A 10 36.42 1.00 -12.95
CA GLY A 10 35.20 1.15 -12.12
C GLY A 10 34.54 2.53 -12.23
N TRP A 11 35.36 3.58 -12.33
CA TRP A 11 34.89 4.96 -12.53
C TRP A 11 34.18 5.19 -13.88
N GLN A 12 34.56 4.49 -14.95
CA GLN A 12 33.88 4.56 -16.25
C GLN A 12 32.51 3.87 -16.18
N LEU A 13 32.40 2.77 -15.44
CA LEU A 13 31.12 2.09 -15.21
C LEU A 13 30.18 2.91 -14.35
N GLU A 14 30.66 3.52 -13.25
CA GLU A 14 29.87 4.41 -12.41
C GLU A 14 29.36 5.62 -13.19
N LYS A 15 30.20 6.22 -14.02
CA LYS A 15 29.82 7.36 -14.87
C LYS A 15 28.75 6.99 -15.91
N GLU A 16 28.88 5.83 -16.57
CA GLU A 16 27.84 5.32 -17.49
C GLU A 16 26.53 5.05 -16.74
N TRP A 17 26.58 4.56 -15.50
CA TRP A 17 25.41 4.37 -14.65
C TRP A 17 24.71 5.68 -14.29
N GLU A 18 25.47 6.68 -13.81
CA GLU A 18 24.93 8.00 -13.46
C GLU A 18 24.31 8.72 -14.67
N GLU A 19 24.96 8.66 -15.84
CA GLU A 19 24.41 9.26 -17.07
C GLU A 19 23.12 8.56 -17.51
N LYS A 20 23.04 7.24 -17.38
CA LYS A 20 21.85 6.47 -17.72
C LYS A 20 20.70 6.73 -16.76
N GLU A 21 20.99 6.83 -15.46
CA GLU A 21 19.99 7.15 -14.43
C GLU A 21 19.48 8.58 -14.60
N LYS A 22 20.37 9.55 -14.84
CA LYS A 22 20.02 10.94 -15.12
C LYS A 22 19.22 11.09 -16.42
N ALA A 23 19.52 10.29 -17.45
CA ALA A 23 18.76 10.27 -18.69
C ALA A 23 17.35 9.68 -18.49
N ARG A 24 17.19 8.61 -17.69
CA ARG A 24 15.87 8.08 -17.30
C ARG A 24 15.08 9.10 -16.50
N LEU A 25 15.70 9.76 -15.52
CA LEU A 25 15.07 10.78 -14.70
C LEU A 25 14.63 11.99 -15.55
N ARG A 26 15.47 12.43 -16.48
CA ARG A 26 15.13 13.52 -17.42
C ARG A 26 13.99 13.13 -18.37
N LYS A 27 13.98 11.89 -18.88
CA LYS A 27 12.87 11.37 -19.70
C LYS A 27 11.55 11.34 -18.91
N MET A 28 11.61 10.90 -17.64
CA MET A 28 10.45 10.88 -16.75
C MET A 28 9.93 12.30 -16.47
N ALA A 29 10.82 13.26 -16.22
CA ALA A 29 10.45 14.66 -15.96
C ALA A 29 9.86 15.38 -17.20
N MET A 30 10.20 14.96 -18.42
CA MET A 30 9.65 15.51 -19.66
C MET A 30 8.37 14.81 -20.15
N GLY A 31 7.86 13.80 -19.44
CA GLY A 31 6.58 13.16 -19.76
C GLY A 31 6.54 12.40 -21.09
N MET A 32 7.69 12.08 -21.68
CA MET A 32 7.79 11.39 -22.97
C MET A 32 7.67 9.87 -22.73
N LYS A 33 6.46 9.32 -22.86
CA LYS A 33 6.23 7.85 -22.95
C LYS A 33 6.78 7.38 -24.30
N ASP A 34 7.76 6.48 -24.25
CA ASP A 34 8.32 5.80 -25.41
C ASP A 34 7.54 4.48 -25.56
N ASP A 35 6.64 4.42 -26.54
CA ASP A 35 5.95 3.20 -26.96
C ASP A 35 6.97 2.26 -27.64
N GLY A 36 7.68 1.50 -26.81
CA GLY A 36 8.70 0.52 -27.22
C GLY A 36 8.82 -0.63 -26.21
N ASP A 37 8.02 -1.65 -26.47
CA ASP A 37 7.94 -2.99 -25.85
C ASP A 37 9.29 -3.66 -25.54
N ASP A 38 9.56 -3.98 -24.28
CA ASP A 38 9.97 -5.32 -23.77
C ASP A 38 9.96 -5.30 -22.23
N GLY A 39 9.26 -6.27 -21.64
CA GLY A 39 8.67 -6.19 -20.31
C GLY A 39 9.60 -6.11 -19.10
N ASP A 40 9.24 -5.26 -18.14
CA ASP A 40 9.11 -5.68 -16.75
C ASP A 40 8.19 -4.70 -16.00
N GLU A 41 7.30 -5.30 -15.25
CA GLU A 41 6.04 -4.80 -14.74
C GLU A 41 6.24 -3.71 -13.66
N LYS A 42 6.23 -2.43 -14.03
CA LYS A 42 5.95 -1.36 -13.06
C LYS A 42 4.60 -0.74 -13.36
N GLY A 43 3.56 -1.49 -12.99
CA GLY A 43 2.25 -0.96 -12.70
C GLY A 43 2.41 0.25 -11.78
N THR A 44 2.25 1.43 -12.37
CA THR A 44 2.06 2.66 -11.64
C THR A 44 0.64 2.61 -11.08
N SER A 45 0.53 2.05 -9.88
CA SER A 45 -0.53 2.40 -8.94
C SER A 45 0.16 2.54 -7.59
N ASP A 46 0.57 3.76 -7.31
CA ASP A 46 0.99 4.25 -5.99
C ASP A 46 -0.24 4.31 -5.06
N ASP A 47 -1.05 3.23 -4.99
CA ASP A 47 -2.30 3.15 -4.21
C ASP A 47 -2.45 1.81 -3.46
N ASP A 48 -1.41 0.98 -3.39
CA ASP A 48 -1.45 -0.32 -2.70
C ASP A 48 -0.71 -0.32 -1.34
N GLU A 49 -0.20 0.82 -0.87
CA GLU A 49 0.54 0.91 0.41
C GLU A 49 -0.37 1.11 1.65
N ASP A 50 -1.66 1.37 1.44
CA ASP A 50 -2.69 1.39 2.50
C ASP A 50 -3.78 0.37 2.16
N ALA A 51 -3.43 -0.92 2.17
CA ALA A 51 -4.36 -2.05 2.09
C ALA A 51 -5.31 -2.08 3.31
N LEU A 52 -6.18 -1.08 3.38
CA LEU A 52 -7.27 -0.97 4.32
C LEU A 52 -8.18 -2.18 4.08
N PRO A 53 -8.55 -2.92 5.15
CA PRO A 53 -9.31 -4.14 5.00
C PRO A 53 -10.66 -3.86 4.33
N PHE A 54 -11.09 -4.74 3.43
CA PHE A 54 -12.37 -4.66 2.71
C PHE A 54 -13.53 -5.33 3.48
N ALA A 55 -13.21 -6.25 4.39
CA ALA A 55 -14.19 -7.03 5.15
C ALA A 55 -13.93 -6.96 6.65
N CYS A 56 -14.99 -7.11 7.44
CA CYS A 56 -14.90 -7.15 8.88
C CYS A 56 -14.25 -8.44 9.38
N PHE A 57 -13.30 -8.34 10.30
CA PHE A 57 -12.61 -9.51 10.87
C PHE A 57 -13.51 -10.43 11.71
N ILE A 58 -14.67 -9.97 12.14
CA ILE A 58 -15.60 -10.74 12.98
C ILE A 58 -16.60 -11.51 12.14
N CYS A 59 -17.32 -10.85 11.22
CA CYS A 59 -18.33 -11.49 10.37
C CYS A 59 -17.79 -11.94 9.01
N ARG A 60 -16.60 -11.49 8.59
CA ARG A 60 -16.01 -11.74 7.25
C ARG A 60 -16.86 -11.26 6.07
N GLU A 61 -17.80 -10.37 6.35
CA GLU A 61 -18.68 -9.71 5.37
C GLU A 61 -18.18 -8.28 5.10
N PRO A 62 -18.63 -7.63 4.01
CA PRO A 62 -18.39 -6.21 3.80
C PRO A 62 -18.87 -5.40 4.99
N PHE A 63 -18.15 -4.32 5.30
CA PHE A 63 -18.48 -3.48 6.45
C PHE A 63 -19.86 -2.81 6.28
N VAL A 64 -20.70 -3.01 7.30
CA VAL A 64 -21.94 -2.24 7.51
C VAL A 64 -21.67 -1.33 8.69
N ASP A 65 -21.66 -0.02 8.44
CA ASP A 65 -21.26 1.03 9.39
C ASP A 65 -19.88 0.76 10.02
N PRO A 66 -18.79 0.97 9.25
CA PRO A 66 -17.44 0.67 9.72
C PRO A 66 -17.05 1.59 10.88
N VAL A 67 -16.54 0.98 11.94
CA VAL A 67 -16.00 1.63 13.12
C VAL A 67 -14.53 1.26 13.32
N VAL A 68 -13.75 2.20 13.81
CA VAL A 68 -12.34 2.06 14.14
C VAL A 68 -12.14 2.12 15.64
N THR A 69 -11.35 1.18 16.16
CA THR A 69 -10.92 1.16 17.56
C THR A 69 -9.65 2.00 17.76
N ARG A 70 -9.28 2.26 19.02
CA ARG A 70 -8.01 2.95 19.35
C ARG A 70 -6.76 2.27 18.78
N CYS A 71 -6.83 0.96 18.57
CA CYS A 71 -5.74 0.16 17.99
C CYS A 71 -5.76 0.12 16.45
N LYS A 72 -6.53 1.00 15.79
CA LYS A 72 -6.68 1.08 14.33
C LYS A 72 -7.20 -0.21 13.69
N HIS A 73 -8.04 -0.97 14.39
CA HIS A 73 -8.73 -2.12 13.81
C HIS A 73 -10.17 -1.75 13.43
N TYR A 74 -10.59 -2.24 12.28
CA TYR A 74 -11.87 -1.93 11.66
C TYR A 74 -12.88 -3.06 11.87
N PHE A 75 -14.11 -2.71 12.24
CA PHE A 75 -15.22 -3.64 12.47
C PHE A 75 -16.55 -3.03 12.02
N CYS A 76 -17.60 -3.84 11.87
CA CYS A 76 -18.97 -3.31 11.79
C CYS A 76 -19.43 -2.85 13.18
N GLU A 77 -20.29 -1.84 13.26
CA GLU A 77 -20.88 -1.35 14.52
C GLU A 77 -21.47 -2.49 15.36
N HIS A 78 -22.37 -3.29 14.76
CA HIS A 78 -23.01 -4.42 15.44
C HIS A 78 -22.02 -5.49 15.91
N CYS A 79 -20.96 -5.73 15.14
CA CYS A 79 -19.94 -6.72 15.48
C CYS A 79 -19.08 -6.25 16.65
N ALA A 80 -18.68 -4.98 16.64
CA ALA A 80 -17.92 -4.35 17.72
C ALA A 80 -18.69 -4.38 19.04
N LEU A 81 -19.98 -4.02 19.02
CA LEU A 81 -20.84 -4.03 20.21
C LEU A 81 -21.07 -5.45 20.76
N LYS A 82 -21.37 -6.42 19.89
CA LYS A 82 -21.57 -7.83 20.29
C LYS A 82 -20.30 -8.44 20.87
N HIS A 83 -19.13 -8.10 20.31
CA HIS A 83 -17.86 -8.55 20.84
C HIS A 83 -17.56 -7.88 22.19
N HIS A 84 -17.73 -6.56 22.30
CA HIS A 84 -17.46 -5.81 23.53
C HIS A 84 -18.30 -6.31 24.72
N ALA A 85 -19.55 -6.73 24.46
CA ALA A 85 -20.42 -7.32 25.47
C ALA A 85 -19.88 -8.65 26.05
N ARG A 86 -19.13 -9.43 25.26
CA ARG A 86 -18.53 -10.69 25.70
C ARG A 86 -17.10 -10.49 26.21
N ASN A 87 -16.30 -9.72 25.47
CA ASN A 87 -14.89 -9.45 25.71
C ASN A 87 -14.59 -7.96 25.49
N LYS A 88 -14.10 -7.29 26.54
CA LYS A 88 -13.76 -5.86 26.50
C LYS A 88 -12.48 -5.53 25.70
N LYS A 89 -11.87 -6.54 25.10
CA LYS A 89 -10.62 -6.48 24.33
C LYS A 89 -10.90 -6.37 22.83
N CYS A 90 -9.93 -5.91 22.07
CA CYS A 90 -9.97 -5.90 20.62
C CYS A 90 -9.84 -7.32 20.09
N PHE A 91 -10.61 -7.68 19.05
CA PHE A 91 -10.60 -9.01 18.47
C PHE A 91 -9.28 -9.38 17.75
N VAL A 92 -8.51 -8.38 17.29
CA VAL A 92 -7.30 -8.62 16.50
C VAL A 92 -6.03 -8.58 17.35
N CYS A 93 -5.91 -7.61 18.26
CA CYS A 93 -4.69 -7.41 19.05
C CYS A 93 -4.86 -7.53 20.57
N ASP A 94 -6.04 -7.96 21.03
CA ASP A 94 -6.37 -8.15 22.45
C ASP A 94 -6.21 -6.91 23.36
N GLN A 95 -5.98 -5.73 22.77
CA GLN A 95 -5.87 -4.49 23.53
C GLN A 95 -7.23 -4.06 24.11
N PRO A 96 -7.26 -3.45 25.32
CA PRO A 96 -8.49 -2.99 25.92
C PRO A 96 -9.11 -1.85 25.10
N THR A 97 -10.33 -2.07 24.62
CA THR A 97 -11.03 -1.09 23.75
C THR A 97 -11.67 0.04 24.54
N ASN A 98 -11.86 -0.14 25.85
CA ASN A 98 -12.51 0.80 26.78
C ASN A 98 -13.88 1.33 26.30
N GLY A 99 -14.56 0.59 25.40
CA GLY A 99 -15.85 1.00 24.84
C GLY A 99 -15.77 2.17 23.85
N ILE A 100 -14.58 2.53 23.38
CA ILE A 100 -14.37 3.62 22.44
C ILE A 100 -14.34 3.06 21.02
N PHE A 101 -15.37 3.38 20.25
CA PHE A 101 -15.51 3.05 18.84
C PHE A 101 -15.80 4.32 18.07
N ASN A 102 -14.88 4.74 17.20
CA ASN A 102 -15.07 5.91 16.35
C ASN A 102 -15.57 5.47 14.97
N THR A 103 -16.30 6.32 14.25
CA THR A 103 -16.71 6.03 12.87
C THR A 103 -15.51 6.07 11.93
N ALA A 104 -15.34 5.05 11.11
CA ALA A 104 -14.21 4.94 10.17
C ALA A 104 -14.57 5.52 8.80
N PHE A 105 -14.40 6.84 8.65
CA PHE A 105 -14.69 7.54 7.39
C PHE A 105 -13.79 7.09 6.22
N GLU A 106 -12.57 6.65 6.52
CA GLU A 106 -11.60 6.17 5.52
C GLU A 106 -12.13 4.92 4.79
N ILE A 107 -12.67 3.95 5.53
CA ILE A 107 -13.26 2.73 4.96
C ILE A 107 -14.52 3.06 4.16
N GLN A 108 -15.37 3.98 4.66
CA GLN A 108 -16.57 4.40 3.94
C GLN A 108 -16.23 5.04 2.59
N LYS A 109 -15.18 5.88 2.55
CA LYS A 109 -14.72 6.52 1.32
C LYS A 109 -14.18 5.50 0.32
N LYS A 110 -13.41 4.50 0.77
CA LYS A 110 -12.91 3.42 -0.08
C LYS A 110 -14.02 2.54 -0.63
N MET A 111 -14.95 2.09 0.22
CA MET A 111 -16.15 1.35 -0.19
C MET A 111 -16.99 2.10 -1.22
N ALA A 112 -17.11 3.42 -1.08
CA ALA A 112 -17.85 4.25 -2.02
C ALA A 112 -17.11 4.46 -3.35
N ALA A 113 -15.77 4.42 -3.33
CA ALA A 113 -14.94 4.51 -4.53
C ALA A 113 -14.96 3.21 -5.34
N GLU A 114 -14.92 2.04 -4.69
CA GLU A 114 -14.98 0.73 -5.34
C GLU A 114 -16.35 0.42 -5.97
N LYS A 115 -17.41 1.10 -5.54
CA LYS A 115 -18.78 0.90 -6.06
C LYS A 115 -19.10 1.71 -7.32
N LYS A 116 -18.18 2.55 -7.79
CA LYS A 116 -18.30 3.35 -9.03
C LYS A 116 -17.65 2.64 -10.21
#